data_AF-X1W0Y2-F1
#
_entry.id   AF-X1W0Y2-F1
#
_cell.length_a   1.000
_cell.length_b   1.000
_cell.length_c   1.000
_cell.angle_alpha   90.00
_cell.angle_beta   90.00
_cell.angle_gamma   90.00
#
_symmetry.space_group_name_H-M   'P 1'
#
loop_
_entity.id
_entity.type
_entity.pdbx_description
1 polymer ?
#
loop_
_entity_poly.entity_id
_entity_poly.type
_entity_poly.pdbx_seq_one_letter_code
_entity_poly.pdbx_strand_id
1 'polypeptide(L)' 'TMTFVKDFWNIPEYGELMEITQRHLSSFIVEGVGTAEETMNAIAEEHDQVLRDAGYIE' A
#
# COMPACT_ATOMS: atom_id res chain seq x y z
N THR A 1 2.72 -14.89 19.64
CA THR A 1 4.14 -14.70 19.29
C THR A 1 4.18 -13.87 18.01
N MET A 2 4.85 -12.73 18.04
CA MET A 2 5.04 -11.81 16.90
C MET A 2 6.01 -12.40 15.85
N THR A 3 5.83 -13.67 15.46
CA THR A 3 6.75 -14.38 14.56
C THR A 3 6.48 -14.09 13.09
N PHE A 4 5.43 -13.33 12.76
CA PHE A 4 5.07 -13.00 11.38
C PHE A 4 4.98 -11.49 11.15
N VAL A 5 5.79 -10.70 11.84
CA VAL A 5 6.17 -9.41 11.25
C VAL A 5 7.30 -9.73 10.30
N LYS A 6 6.96 -10.25 9.11
CA LYS A 6 7.86 -10.19 7.96
C LYS A 6 8.29 -8.73 7.87
N ASP A 7 9.59 -8.47 7.80
CA ASP A 7 10.12 -7.11 7.70
C ASP A 7 9.58 -6.48 6.40
N PHE A 8 8.48 -5.76 6.53
CA PHE A 8 7.74 -5.16 5.43
C PHE A 8 8.51 -4.01 4.80
N TRP A 9 9.51 -3.49 5.49
CA TRP A 9 10.43 -2.47 4.98
C TRP A 9 11.58 -3.05 4.15
N ASN A 10 11.77 -4.38 4.17
CA ASN A 10 12.92 -5.05 3.55
C ASN A 10 12.52 -6.08 2.47
N ILE A 11 11.32 -5.96 1.90
CA ILE A 11 10.90 -6.72 0.72
C ILE A 11 11.23 -5.94 -0.56
N PRO A 12 11.59 -6.60 -1.68
CA PRO A 12 11.85 -5.93 -2.97
C PRO A 12 10.72 -4.98 -3.40
N GLU A 13 9.48 -5.33 -3.09
CA GLU A 13 8.25 -4.64 -3.47
C GLU A 13 7.96 -3.41 -2.61
N TYR A 14 8.71 -3.19 -1.51
CA TYR A 14 8.46 -2.07 -0.61
C TYR A 14 8.54 -0.70 -1.32
N GLY A 15 9.43 -0.57 -2.32
CA GLY A 15 9.49 0.63 -3.15
C GLY A 15 8.22 0.90 -3.96
N GLU A 16 7.55 -0.16 -4.43
CA GLU A 16 6.27 -0.06 -5.14
C GLU A 16 5.14 0.32 -4.17
N LEU A 17 5.09 -0.29 -2.98
CA LEU A 17 4.13 0.07 -1.93
C LEU A 17 4.24 1.56 -1.54
N MET A 18 5.46 2.08 -1.48
CA MET A 18 5.71 3.51 -1.24
C MET A 18 5.18 4.39 -2.38
N GLU A 19 5.41 4.03 -3.63
CA GLU A 19 4.92 4.80 -4.79
C GLU A 19 3.38 4.90 -4.77
N ILE A 20 2.71 3.76 -4.58
CA ILE A 20 1.24 3.67 -4.50
C ILE A 20 0.71 4.61 -3.43
N THR A 21 1.31 4.57 -2.24
CA THR A 21 0.93 5.42 -1.11
C THR A 21 1.07 6.91 -1.48
N GLN A 22 2.21 7.29 -2.06
CA GLN A 22 2.48 8.68 -2.39
C GLN A 22 1.56 9.22 -3.49
N ARG A 23 1.25 8.41 -4.50
CA ARG A 23 0.34 8.78 -5.59
C ARG A 23 -1.07 9.07 -5.06
N HIS A 24 -1.61 8.17 -4.25
CA HIS A 24 -2.96 8.31 -3.67
C HIS A 24 -3.05 9.44 -2.66
N LEU A 25 -2.09 9.53 -1.73
CA LEU A 25 -2.07 10.62 -0.75
C LEU A 25 -1.83 11.99 -1.40
N SER A 26 -1.01 12.08 -2.44
CA SER A 26 -0.82 13.34 -3.18
C SER A 26 -2.13 13.80 -3.83
N SER A 27 -2.83 12.89 -4.51
CA SER A 27 -4.14 13.18 -5.13
C SER A 27 -5.15 13.69 -4.08
N PHE A 28 -5.25 13.02 -2.94
CA PHE A 28 -6.20 13.41 -1.90
C PHE A 28 -5.82 14.72 -1.18
N ILE A 29 -4.57 14.82 -0.70
CA ILE A 29 -4.14 15.91 0.18
C ILE A 29 -3.84 17.19 -0.61
N VAL A 30 -3.18 17.06 -1.76
CA VAL A 30 -2.71 18.23 -2.54
C VAL A 30 -3.79 18.68 -3.52
N GLU A 31 -4.41 17.74 -4.23
CA GLU A 31 -5.40 18.06 -5.26
C GLU A 31 -6.82 18.13 -4.72
N GLY A 32 -7.08 17.56 -3.53
CA GLY A 32 -8.41 17.57 -2.90
C GLY A 32 -9.42 16.64 -3.60
N VAL A 33 -8.93 15.59 -4.27
CA VAL A 33 -9.76 14.67 -5.06
C VAL A 33 -10.19 13.46 -4.22
N GLY A 34 -11.47 13.11 -4.29
CA GLY A 34 -12.04 11.95 -3.60
C GLY A 34 -12.19 12.14 -2.09
N THR A 35 -12.45 11.03 -1.39
CA THR A 35 -12.56 11.00 0.08
C THR A 35 -11.38 10.30 0.72
N ALA A 36 -11.19 10.54 2.02
CA ALA A 36 -10.17 9.84 2.80
C ALA A 36 -10.40 8.32 2.80
N GLU A 37 -11.66 7.89 2.89
CA GLU A 37 -12.02 6.47 2.87
C GLU A 37 -11.67 5.82 1.52
N GLU A 38 -12.09 6.42 0.40
CA GLU A 38 -11.77 5.92 -0.94
C GLU A 38 -10.26 5.85 -1.18
N THR A 39 -9.53 6.88 -0.76
CA THR A 39 -8.06 6.95 -0.89
C THR A 39 -7.38 5.82 -0.11
N MET A 40 -7.79 5.61 1.15
CA MET A 40 -7.21 4.56 1.99
C MET A 40 -7.60 3.16 1.51
N ASN A 41 -8.83 2.97 1.03
CA ASN A 41 -9.29 1.71 0.46
C ASN A 41 -8.50 1.38 -0.83
N ALA A 42 -8.28 2.36 -1.71
CA ALA A 42 -7.51 2.16 -2.94
C ALA A 42 -6.05 1.78 -2.65
N ILE A 43 -5.40 2.43 -1.67
CA ILE A 43 -4.05 2.05 -1.23
C ILE A 43 -4.04 0.60 -0.72
N ALA A 44 -5.03 0.23 0.10
CA ALA A 44 -5.11 -1.10 0.68
C ALA A 44 -5.34 -2.20 -0.37
N GLU A 45 -6.22 -1.95 -1.35
CA GLU A 45 -6.50 -2.88 -2.46
C GLU A 45 -5.26 -3.08 -3.34
N GLU A 46 -4.56 -1.99 -3.71
CA GLU A 46 -3.35 -2.09 -4.52
C GLU A 46 -2.19 -2.76 -3.75
N HIS A 47 -2.03 -2.46 -2.46
CA HIS A 47 -1.03 -3.14 -1.61
C HIS A 47 -1.33 -4.63 -1.45
N ASP A 48 -2.59 -5.00 -1.24
CA ASP A 48 -3.02 -6.41 -1.15
C ASP A 48 -2.71 -7.15 -2.45
N GLN A 49 -2.98 -6.55 -3.62
CA GLN A 49 -2.64 -7.13 -4.91
C GLN A 49 -1.12 -7.35 -5.07
N VAL A 50 -0.29 -6.35 -4.79
CA VAL A 50 1.17 -6.46 -4.87
C VAL A 50 1.69 -7.57 -3.95
N LEU A 51 1.17 -7.65 -2.72
CA LEU A 51 1.61 -8.64 -1.75
C LEU A 51 1.12 -10.06 -2.10
N ARG A 52 -0.05 -10.21 -2.74
CA ARG A 52 -0.52 -11.50 -3.29
C ARG A 52 0.35 -11.95 -4.45
N ASP A 53 0.66 -11.05 -5.38
CA ASP A 53 1.48 -11.35 -6.55
C ASP A 53 2.92 -11.73 -6.18
N ALA A 54 3.45 -11.13 -5.10
CA ALA A 54 4.74 -11.49 -4.52
C ALA A 54 4.70 -12.76 -3.65
N GLY A 55 3.52 -13.36 -3.42
CA GLY A 55 3.35 -14.59 -2.64
C GLY A 55 3.51 -14.39 -1.13
N TYR A 56 3.34 -13.17 -0.62
CA TYR A 56 3.42 -12.90 0.81
C TYR A 56 2.12 -13.22 1.56
N ILE A 57 0.97 -13.11 0.90
CA ILE A 57 -0.39 -13.31 1.42
C ILE A 57 -1.26 -14.09 0.41
N GLU A 58 -2.23 -14.86 0.90
CA GLU A 58 -3.13 -15.75 0.14
C GLU A 58 -4.61 -15.34 0.20
#